data_AF-A0A537TLD6-F1
#
_entry.id   AF-A0A537TLD6-F1
#
_cell.length_a   1.000
_cell.length_b   1.000
_cell.length_c   1.000
_cell.angle_alpha   90.00
_cell.angle_beta   90.00
_cell.angle_gamma   90.00
#
_symmetry.space_group_name_H-M   'P 1'
#
loop_
_entity.id
_entity.type
_entity.pdbx_description
1 polymer ?
#
loop_
_entity_poly.entity_id
_entity_poly.type
_entity_poly.pdbx_seq_one_letter_code
_entity_poly.pdbx_strand_id
1 'polypeptide(L)'
;MGLPWRGYPREWLVLLLVALAAFGPVYADGWPDISRLALTQAIVDDHTVRIDRFASQTGDKAVYRGHFYTDKAPGISFLAVVPFAVFRAAGVVVPPKSANGVWYVPRSLWLFRLLTGGLFFLLGTFVVGRVAEGLRPGTGALSAATFGVGTMALPLAATVFGHIPAGVLCLAAFLCLWQPGRRLDVAAGACAGLAVLVEYQGVVIVAILLCYLLATRRSAAAALRFVAGGVPAALALGAYDWAAFGSPAPPSRSSSTRTCSGSAFRTGTRSGRSRSIRSAG
;
A
#
# COMPACT_ATOMS: atom_id res chain seq x y z
N MET A 1 16.36 16.17 -23.42
CA MET A 1 14.97 16.62 -23.63
C MET A 1 14.37 17.08 -22.30
N GLY A 2 13.43 18.01 -22.36
CA GLY A 2 12.61 18.46 -21.22
C GLY A 2 11.93 17.28 -20.50
N LEU A 3 11.58 17.42 -19.22
CA LEU A 3 10.52 16.60 -18.64
C LEU A 3 9.23 16.96 -19.40
N PRO A 4 8.57 16.01 -20.08
CA PRO A 4 7.32 16.30 -20.78
C PRO A 4 6.22 16.52 -19.74
N TRP A 5 5.97 17.78 -19.36
CA TRP A 5 4.99 18.14 -18.34
C TRP A 5 4.11 19.29 -18.83
N ARG A 6 2.85 18.99 -19.17
CA ARG A 6 1.91 19.99 -19.70
C ARG A 6 0.49 19.72 -19.21
N GLY A 7 -0.26 20.78 -18.87
CA GLY A 7 -1.68 20.68 -18.55
C GLY A 7 -2.54 20.48 -19.79
N TYR A 8 -3.66 19.77 -19.65
CA TYR A 8 -4.65 19.54 -20.73
C TYR A 8 -6.01 20.18 -20.39
N PRO A 9 -6.85 20.49 -21.41
CA PRO A 9 -8.17 21.05 -21.18
C PRO A 9 -9.04 20.18 -20.27
N ARG A 10 -9.79 20.82 -19.36
CA ARG A 10 -10.74 20.14 -18.45
C ARG A 10 -10.10 19.09 -17.53
N GLU A 11 -8.80 19.21 -17.23
CA GLU A 11 -8.09 18.28 -16.34
C GLU A 11 -8.81 18.01 -15.01
N TRP A 12 -9.24 19.07 -14.32
CA TRP A 12 -9.95 18.93 -13.06
C TRP A 12 -11.28 18.18 -13.19
N LEU A 13 -11.98 18.37 -14.30
CA LEU A 13 -13.22 17.62 -14.58
C LEU A 13 -12.91 16.13 -14.79
N VAL A 14 -11.84 15.79 -15.52
CA VAL A 14 -11.43 14.40 -15.70
C VAL A 14 -11.07 13.77 -14.36
N LEU A 15 -10.26 14.44 -13.53
CA LEU A 15 -9.90 13.96 -12.20
C LEU A 15 -11.13 13.78 -11.30
N LEU A 16 -12.07 14.73 -11.34
CA LEU A 16 -13.32 14.63 -10.59
C LEU A 16 -14.14 13.43 -11.03
N LEU A 17 -14.33 13.22 -12.33
CA LEU A 17 -15.09 12.08 -12.85
C LEU A 17 -14.42 10.73 -12.50
N VAL A 18 -13.10 10.66 -12.60
CA VAL A 18 -12.32 9.49 -12.18
C VAL A 18 -12.46 9.26 -10.67
N ALA A 19 -12.40 10.30 -9.85
CA ALA A 19 -12.59 10.21 -8.41
C ALA A 19 -14.00 9.72 -8.04
N LEU A 20 -15.04 10.24 -8.71
CA LEU A 20 -16.43 9.81 -8.48
C LEU A 20 -16.62 8.33 -8.87
N ALA A 21 -16.01 7.89 -9.98
CA ALA A 21 -16.03 6.48 -10.39
C ALA A 21 -15.30 5.57 -9.40
N ALA A 22 -14.14 6.01 -8.90
CA ALA A 22 -13.30 5.22 -8.00
C ALA A 22 -13.83 5.14 -6.55
N PHE A 23 -14.43 6.21 -6.04
CA PHE A 23 -14.78 6.32 -4.61
C PHE A 23 -16.29 6.28 -4.33
N GLY A 24 -17.13 6.23 -5.36
CA GLY A 24 -18.57 6.06 -5.22
C GLY A 24 -19.00 4.71 -4.62
N PRO A 25 -18.43 3.56 -5.03
CA PRO A 25 -18.81 2.27 -4.47
C PRO A 25 -18.26 2.04 -3.05
N VAL A 26 -19.13 1.61 -2.13
CA VAL A 26 -18.73 1.16 -0.79
C VAL A 26 -18.46 -0.34 -0.83
N TYR A 27 -17.19 -0.73 -0.88
CA TYR A 27 -16.78 -2.14 -0.82
C TYR A 27 -16.68 -2.64 0.63
N ALA A 28 -17.01 -3.91 0.86
CA ALA A 28 -16.71 -4.59 2.11
C ALA A 28 -15.20 -4.57 2.39
N ASP A 29 -14.81 -4.74 3.66
CA ASP A 29 -13.42 -4.89 4.06
C ASP A 29 -12.81 -6.18 3.49
N GLY A 30 -11.53 -6.11 3.14
CA GLY A 30 -10.73 -7.28 2.80
C GLY A 30 -9.66 -7.54 3.86
N TRP A 31 -9.19 -8.79 3.96
CA TRP A 31 -8.02 -9.14 4.78
C TRP A 31 -6.82 -8.20 4.59
N PRO A 32 -6.52 -7.70 3.38
CA PRO A 32 -5.44 -6.74 3.21
C PRO A 32 -5.66 -5.37 3.85
N ASP A 33 -6.91 -4.90 3.91
CA ASP A 33 -7.25 -3.65 4.60
C ASP A 33 -7.06 -3.84 6.10
N ILE A 34 -7.62 -4.93 6.62
CA ILE A 34 -7.58 -5.29 8.03
C ILE A 34 -6.14 -5.42 8.51
N SER A 35 -5.29 -6.15 7.79
CA SER A 35 -3.90 -6.40 8.19
C SER A 35 -3.07 -5.11 8.35
N ARG A 36 -3.19 -4.18 7.40
CA ARG A 36 -2.44 -2.91 7.43
C ARG A 36 -3.00 -1.92 8.45
N LEU A 37 -4.33 -1.82 8.54
CA LEU A 37 -4.96 -0.98 9.56
C LEU A 37 -4.76 -1.54 10.97
N ALA A 38 -4.66 -2.86 11.14
CA ALA A 38 -4.31 -3.49 12.40
C ALA A 38 -2.91 -3.06 12.87
N LEU A 39 -1.91 -3.06 11.98
CA LEU A 39 -0.58 -2.55 12.30
C LEU A 39 -0.64 -1.05 12.65
N THR A 40 -1.41 -0.27 11.90
CA THR A 40 -1.61 1.17 12.16
C THR A 40 -2.18 1.41 13.57
N GLN A 41 -3.25 0.68 13.93
CA GLN A 41 -3.86 0.77 15.26
C GLN A 41 -2.94 0.28 16.37
N ALA A 42 -2.18 -0.80 16.13
CA ALA A 42 -1.23 -1.32 17.11
C ALA A 42 -0.11 -0.30 17.40
N ILE A 43 0.39 0.42 16.39
CA ILE A 43 1.41 1.45 16.57
C ILE A 43 0.87 2.62 17.41
N VAL A 44 -0.36 3.07 17.11
CA VAL A 44 -0.93 4.27 17.76
C VAL A 44 -1.51 3.98 19.14
N ASP A 45 -2.30 2.92 19.28
CA ASP A 45 -3.02 2.62 20.53
C ASP A 45 -2.20 1.75 21.49
N ASP A 46 -1.40 0.82 20.96
CA ASP A 46 -0.74 -0.23 21.73
C ASP A 46 0.79 -0.06 21.78
N HIS A 47 1.33 0.94 21.09
CA HIS A 47 2.77 1.22 20.96
C HIS A 47 3.61 -0.01 20.59
N THR A 48 3.06 -0.84 19.70
CA THR A 48 3.69 -2.09 19.25
C THR A 48 3.49 -2.31 17.75
N VAL A 49 4.35 -3.14 17.15
CA VAL A 49 4.18 -3.62 15.77
C VAL A 49 3.45 -4.96 15.69
N ARG A 50 3.04 -5.51 16.85
CA ARG A 50 2.27 -6.76 16.95
C ARG A 50 0.79 -6.49 16.76
N ILE A 51 0.14 -7.31 15.95
CA ILE A 51 -1.31 -7.23 15.67
C ILE A 51 -2.12 -8.28 16.43
N ASP A 52 -1.62 -8.75 17.58
CA ASP A 52 -2.21 -9.83 18.38
C ASP A 52 -3.70 -9.61 18.67
N ARG A 53 -4.07 -8.38 19.02
CA ARG A 53 -5.45 -7.97 19.30
C ARG A 53 -6.42 -8.23 18.15
N PHE A 54 -5.92 -8.13 16.91
CA PHE A 54 -6.72 -8.23 15.69
C PHE A 54 -6.43 -9.51 14.91
N ALA A 55 -5.63 -10.42 15.46
CA ALA A 55 -5.17 -11.61 14.75
C ALA A 55 -6.33 -12.50 14.26
N SER A 56 -7.46 -12.55 14.95
CA SER A 56 -8.64 -13.32 14.52
C SER A 56 -9.42 -12.68 13.37
N GLN A 57 -9.18 -11.40 13.05
CA GLN A 57 -9.97 -10.63 12.10
C GLN A 57 -9.39 -10.65 10.68
N THR A 58 -8.19 -11.19 10.47
CA THR A 58 -7.58 -11.33 9.14
C THR A 58 -6.87 -12.67 8.95
N GLY A 59 -6.90 -13.17 7.70
CA GLY A 59 -6.04 -14.26 7.25
C GLY A 59 -4.65 -13.78 6.81
N ASP A 60 -4.52 -12.50 6.45
CA ASP A 60 -3.29 -11.87 5.99
C ASP A 60 -2.41 -11.50 7.19
N LYS A 61 -1.70 -12.48 7.74
CA LYS A 61 -0.83 -12.31 8.90
C LYS A 61 0.34 -13.30 8.89
N ALA A 62 1.44 -12.89 9.52
CA ALA A 62 2.58 -13.72 9.82
C ALA A 62 2.62 -14.05 11.32
N VAL A 63 3.10 -15.25 11.68
CA VAL A 63 3.34 -15.64 13.08
C VAL A 63 4.83 -15.73 13.32
N TYR A 64 5.34 -15.06 14.36
CA TYR A 64 6.72 -15.15 14.79
C TYR A 64 6.81 -15.12 16.32
N ARG A 65 7.49 -16.11 16.92
CA ARG A 65 7.65 -16.27 18.38
C ARG A 65 6.35 -16.12 19.17
N GLY A 66 5.26 -16.71 18.67
CA GLY A 66 3.94 -16.70 19.34
C GLY A 66 3.13 -15.41 19.17
N HIS A 67 3.65 -14.42 18.44
CA HIS A 67 2.97 -13.15 18.14
C HIS A 67 2.59 -13.06 16.67
N PHE A 68 1.58 -12.25 16.37
CA PHE A 68 1.05 -12.00 15.04
C PHE A 68 1.53 -10.64 14.51
N TYR A 69 1.88 -10.61 13.23
CA TYR A 69 2.36 -9.43 12.51
C TYR A 69 1.64 -9.31 11.17
N THR A 70 1.64 -8.13 10.57
CA THR A 70 1.25 -8.00 9.16
C THR A 70 2.24 -8.78 8.29
N ASP A 71 1.74 -9.49 7.28
CA ASP A 71 2.56 -10.13 6.24
C ASP A 71 2.89 -9.16 5.09
N LYS A 72 2.34 -7.94 5.13
CA LYS A 72 2.53 -6.89 4.14
C LYS A 72 3.66 -5.94 4.53
N ALA A 73 4.19 -5.23 3.53
CA ALA A 73 5.14 -4.15 3.77
C ALA A 73 4.51 -3.02 4.61
N PRO A 74 5.29 -2.40 5.52
CA PRO A 74 4.74 -1.51 6.54
C PRO A 74 4.40 -0.11 6.02
N GLY A 75 4.85 0.27 4.81
CA GLY A 75 4.76 1.64 4.32
C GLY A 75 3.34 2.22 4.25
N ILE A 76 2.34 1.42 3.84
CA ILE A 76 0.94 1.87 3.86
C ILE A 76 0.42 2.04 5.29
N SER A 77 0.79 1.15 6.19
CA SER A 77 0.42 1.26 7.60
C SER A 77 1.03 2.50 8.24
N PHE A 78 2.30 2.79 7.93
CA PHE A 78 2.98 4.01 8.38
C PHE A 78 2.33 5.28 7.84
N LEU A 79 1.96 5.30 6.56
CA LEU A 79 1.21 6.41 5.98
C LEU A 79 -0.13 6.63 6.70
N ALA A 80 -0.80 5.55 7.11
CA ALA A 80 -2.08 5.63 7.82
C ALA A 80 -1.96 6.03 9.30
N VAL A 81 -0.76 6.01 9.91
CA VAL A 81 -0.55 6.39 11.33
C VAL A 81 -1.01 7.81 11.61
N VAL A 82 -0.60 8.76 10.77
CA VAL A 82 -0.93 10.19 10.97
C VAL A 82 -2.44 10.44 10.91
N PRO A 83 -3.18 10.06 9.84
CA PRO A 83 -4.62 10.27 9.81
C PRO A 83 -5.33 9.47 10.91
N PHE A 84 -4.86 8.26 11.25
CA PHE A 84 -5.44 7.50 12.35
C PHE A 84 -5.28 8.22 13.69
N ALA A 85 -4.09 8.73 14.01
CA ALA A 85 -3.83 9.47 15.25
C ALA A 85 -4.68 10.76 15.35
N VAL A 86 -4.84 11.50 14.26
CA VAL A 86 -5.72 12.69 14.20
C VAL A 86 -7.17 12.30 14.45
N PHE A 87 -7.66 11.26 13.76
CA PHE A 87 -9.02 10.78 13.92
C PHE A 87 -9.29 10.18 15.31
N ARG A 88 -8.28 9.54 15.90
CA ARG A 88 -8.27 9.04 17.28
C ARG A 88 -8.42 10.19 18.27
N ALA A 89 -7.62 11.25 18.13
CA ALA A 89 -7.70 12.43 18.98
C ALA A 89 -9.05 13.16 18.85
N ALA A 90 -9.63 13.19 17.65
CA ALA A 90 -10.94 13.79 17.39
C ALA A 90 -12.13 12.91 17.84
N GLY A 91 -11.90 11.69 18.35
CA GLY A 91 -12.97 10.78 18.77
C GLY A 91 -13.81 10.21 17.62
N VAL A 92 -13.32 10.27 16.36
CA VAL A 92 -14.08 9.83 15.19
C VAL A 92 -13.77 8.38 14.78
N VAL A 93 -12.95 7.64 15.52
CA VAL A 93 -12.67 6.22 15.31
C VAL A 93 -13.00 5.39 16.56
N VAL A 94 -13.08 4.06 16.40
CA VAL A 94 -13.38 3.08 17.48
C VAL A 94 -12.52 3.33 18.72
N PRO A 95 -13.01 3.25 19.97
CA PRO A 95 -12.24 3.61 21.18
C PRO A 95 -10.87 2.92 21.31
N PRO A 96 -9.93 3.50 22.08
CA PRO A 96 -8.65 2.85 22.37
C PRO A 96 -8.87 1.44 22.94
N LYS A 97 -8.01 0.50 22.56
CA LYS A 97 -8.07 -0.91 22.99
C LYS A 97 -9.39 -1.64 22.66
N SER A 98 -10.22 -1.11 21.77
CA SER A 98 -11.40 -1.81 21.22
C SER A 98 -11.00 -3.18 20.65
N ALA A 99 -11.78 -4.22 20.96
CA ALA A 99 -11.57 -5.54 20.36
C ALA A 99 -11.77 -5.50 18.84
N ASN A 100 -12.72 -4.69 18.37
CA ASN A 100 -13.02 -4.50 16.96
C ASN A 100 -12.14 -3.39 16.37
N GLY A 101 -11.53 -3.67 15.22
CA GLY A 101 -10.74 -2.69 14.50
C GLY A 101 -11.57 -1.62 13.78
N VAL A 102 -10.87 -0.61 13.29
CA VAL A 102 -11.45 0.59 12.68
C VAL A 102 -12.15 0.30 11.34
N TRP A 103 -11.82 -0.82 10.70
CA TRP A 103 -12.41 -1.29 9.44
C TRP A 103 -13.89 -1.63 9.55
N TYR A 104 -14.40 -1.97 10.73
CA TYR A 104 -15.84 -2.22 10.93
C TYR A 104 -16.70 -0.95 10.93
N VAL A 105 -16.08 0.22 10.89
CA VAL A 105 -16.78 1.50 10.73
C VAL A 105 -16.65 1.93 9.26
N PRO A 106 -17.70 1.78 8.43
CA PRO A 106 -17.59 1.96 6.98
C PRO A 106 -17.01 3.31 6.55
N ARG A 107 -17.43 4.39 7.22
CA ARG A 107 -16.92 5.75 6.98
C ARG A 107 -15.41 5.86 7.26
N SER A 108 -14.92 5.20 8.31
CA SER A 108 -13.51 5.24 8.68
C SER A 108 -12.68 4.46 7.67
N LEU A 109 -13.13 3.25 7.31
CA LEU A 109 -12.49 2.44 6.29
C LEU A 109 -12.42 3.18 4.94
N TRP A 110 -13.52 3.81 4.53
CA TRP A 110 -13.56 4.61 3.30
C TRP A 110 -12.57 5.78 3.35
N LEU A 111 -12.48 6.51 4.47
CA LEU A 111 -11.48 7.58 4.64
C LEU A 111 -10.04 7.05 4.56
N PHE A 112 -9.73 5.92 5.20
CA PHE A 112 -8.38 5.34 5.10
C PHE A 112 -8.03 4.87 3.69
N ARG A 113 -8.99 4.28 2.97
CA ARG A 113 -8.83 3.91 1.56
C ARG A 113 -8.54 5.15 0.71
N LEU A 114 -9.27 6.24 0.93
CA LEU A 114 -9.07 7.51 0.24
C LEU A 114 -7.69 8.12 0.57
N LEU A 115 -7.30 8.18 1.84
CA LEU A 115 -6.06 8.83 2.29
C LEU A 115 -4.79 8.01 2.03
N THR A 116 -4.92 6.73 1.72
CA THR A 116 -3.80 5.86 1.36
C THR A 116 -3.81 5.56 -0.14
N GLY A 117 -4.45 4.47 -0.58
CA GLY A 117 -4.48 4.07 -1.99
C GLY A 117 -5.10 5.11 -2.92
N GLY A 118 -6.23 5.70 -2.50
CA GLY A 118 -7.01 6.64 -3.31
C GLY A 118 -6.25 7.92 -3.67
N LEU A 119 -5.52 8.48 -2.71
CA LEU A 119 -4.68 9.65 -2.92
C LEU A 119 -3.64 9.37 -4.00
N PHE A 120 -2.91 8.25 -3.90
CA PHE A 120 -1.91 7.88 -4.91
C PHE A 120 -2.55 7.54 -6.25
N PHE A 121 -3.74 6.93 -6.27
CA PHE A 121 -4.47 6.68 -7.50
C PHE A 121 -4.80 7.98 -8.26
N LEU A 122 -5.29 9.01 -7.57
CA LEU A 122 -5.56 10.31 -8.19
C LEU A 122 -4.26 11.01 -8.62
N LEU A 123 -3.21 10.96 -7.79
CA LEU A 123 -1.89 11.48 -8.16
C LEU A 123 -1.31 10.78 -9.39
N GLY A 124 -1.42 9.46 -9.46
CA GLY A 124 -1.01 8.67 -10.62
C GLY A 124 -1.77 9.05 -11.88
N THR A 125 -3.10 9.17 -11.77
CA THR A 125 -3.98 9.61 -12.87
C THR A 125 -3.57 10.99 -13.39
N PHE A 126 -3.35 11.93 -12.47
CA PHE A 126 -2.89 13.28 -12.78
C PHE A 126 -1.52 13.29 -13.48
N VAL A 127 -0.54 12.59 -12.90
CA VAL A 127 0.82 12.49 -13.46
C VAL A 127 0.81 11.88 -14.85
N VAL A 128 0.07 10.77 -15.05
CA VAL A 128 -0.05 10.11 -16.36
C VAL A 128 -0.65 11.06 -17.39
N GLY A 129 -1.72 11.78 -17.05
CA GLY A 129 -2.33 12.76 -17.95
C GLY A 129 -1.38 13.90 -18.34
N ARG A 130 -0.67 14.48 -17.36
CA ARG A 130 0.29 15.57 -17.58
C ARG A 130 1.48 15.15 -18.43
N VAL A 131 1.98 13.93 -18.21
CA VAL A 131 3.10 13.37 -18.96
C VAL A 131 2.68 13.05 -20.40
N ALA A 132 1.52 12.42 -20.58
CA ALA A 132 0.99 12.12 -21.92
C ALA A 132 0.77 13.40 -22.73
N GLU A 133 0.17 14.43 -22.14
CA GLU A 133 -0.03 15.72 -22.81
C GLU A 133 1.30 16.41 -23.20
N GLY A 134 2.32 16.28 -22.34
CA GLY A 134 3.66 16.80 -22.62
C GLY A 134 4.38 16.02 -23.72
N LEU A 135 4.13 14.72 -23.87
CA LEU A 135 4.68 13.87 -24.91
C LEU A 135 3.98 14.08 -26.26
N ARG A 136 2.66 14.16 -26.24
CA ARG A 136 1.83 14.38 -27.43
C ARG A 136 0.59 15.22 -27.05
N PRO A 137 0.54 16.50 -27.49
CA PRO A 137 -0.61 17.36 -27.20
C PRO A 137 -1.94 16.74 -27.63
N GLY A 138 -2.98 16.88 -26.81
CA GLY A 138 -4.31 16.32 -27.02
C GLY A 138 -4.51 14.89 -26.49
N THR A 139 -3.50 14.26 -25.89
CA THR A 139 -3.61 12.88 -25.38
C THR A 139 -3.76 12.80 -23.86
N GLY A 140 -3.61 13.90 -23.12
CA GLY A 140 -3.62 13.89 -21.66
C GLY A 140 -4.92 13.40 -21.05
N ALA A 141 -6.06 13.95 -21.49
CA ALA A 141 -7.38 13.57 -20.96
C ALA A 141 -7.69 12.09 -21.20
N LEU A 142 -7.41 11.59 -22.42
CA LEU A 142 -7.63 10.20 -22.77
C LEU A 142 -6.72 9.28 -21.95
N SER A 143 -5.43 9.61 -21.83
CA SER A 143 -4.47 8.78 -21.08
C SER A 143 -4.80 8.72 -19.59
N ALA A 144 -5.19 9.85 -19.00
CA ALA A 144 -5.65 9.91 -17.62
C ALA A 144 -6.91 9.07 -17.41
N ALA A 145 -7.91 9.20 -18.28
CA ALA A 145 -9.13 8.40 -18.21
C ALA A 145 -8.85 6.91 -18.42
N THR A 146 -8.04 6.54 -19.41
CA THR A 146 -7.65 5.15 -19.66
C THR A 146 -6.93 4.56 -18.45
N PHE A 147 -5.97 5.27 -17.85
CA PHE A 147 -5.33 4.79 -16.63
C PHE A 147 -6.34 4.65 -15.49
N GLY A 148 -7.12 5.71 -15.22
CA GLY A 148 -8.01 5.81 -14.08
C GLY A 148 -9.17 4.82 -14.13
N VAL A 149 -9.89 4.72 -15.25
CA VAL A 149 -11.10 3.89 -15.36
C VAL A 149 -10.97 2.73 -16.34
N GLY A 150 -9.96 2.74 -17.20
CA GLY A 150 -9.74 1.72 -18.24
C GLY A 150 -8.73 0.62 -17.86
N THR A 151 -8.19 0.61 -16.64
CA THR A 151 -7.23 -0.40 -16.19
C THR A 151 -7.62 -1.03 -14.84
N MET A 152 -6.85 -2.04 -14.41
CA MET A 152 -6.92 -2.61 -13.07
C MET A 152 -6.52 -1.63 -11.95
N ALA A 153 -6.14 -0.39 -12.26
CA ALA A 153 -5.94 0.64 -11.26
C ALA A 153 -7.26 1.00 -10.54
N LEU A 154 -8.39 1.03 -11.26
CA LEU A 154 -9.69 1.38 -10.69
C LEU A 154 -10.13 0.50 -9.51
N PRO A 155 -10.20 -0.84 -9.64
CA PRO A 155 -10.62 -1.70 -8.53
C PRO A 155 -9.68 -1.65 -7.33
N LEU A 156 -8.43 -1.21 -7.51
CA LEU A 156 -7.45 -1.05 -6.45
C LEU A 156 -7.46 0.37 -5.82
N ALA A 157 -8.14 1.34 -6.43
CA ALA A 157 -8.15 2.73 -5.99
C ALA A 157 -8.73 2.90 -4.59
N ALA A 158 -9.79 2.17 -4.27
CA ALA A 158 -10.48 2.21 -2.98
C ALA A 158 -10.03 1.07 -2.05
N THR A 159 -8.72 0.81 -1.96
CA THR A 159 -8.16 -0.22 -1.07
C THR A 159 -7.00 0.34 -0.25
N VAL A 160 -6.80 -0.17 0.97
CA VAL A 160 -5.60 0.09 1.77
C VAL A 160 -4.52 -0.89 1.30
N PHE A 161 -4.13 -0.81 0.03
CA PHE A 161 -3.20 -1.73 -0.62
C PHE A 161 -1.98 -0.98 -1.19
N GLY A 162 -0.82 -1.64 -1.22
CA GLY A 162 0.45 -0.98 -1.56
C GLY A 162 0.70 -0.82 -3.05
N HIS A 163 -0.01 -1.55 -3.92
CA HIS A 163 0.31 -1.65 -5.33
C HIS A 163 0.25 -0.32 -6.10
N ILE A 164 -0.85 0.44 -5.96
CA ILE A 164 -0.99 1.72 -6.65
C ILE A 164 0.00 2.76 -6.09
N PRO A 165 0.12 2.96 -4.76
CA PRO A 165 1.13 3.83 -4.21
C PRO A 165 2.57 3.48 -4.65
N ALA A 166 2.95 2.20 -4.62
CA ALA A 166 4.28 1.76 -5.07
C ALA A 166 4.53 2.04 -6.56
N GLY A 167 3.54 1.76 -7.42
CA GLY A 167 3.64 2.04 -8.86
C GLY A 167 3.80 3.53 -9.16
N VAL A 168 3.05 4.38 -8.47
CA VAL A 168 3.12 5.85 -8.63
C VAL A 168 4.44 6.40 -8.10
N LEU A 169 4.96 5.87 -6.98
CA LEU A 169 6.29 6.22 -6.47
C LEU A 169 7.41 5.79 -7.43
N CYS A 170 7.32 4.60 -8.02
CA CYS A 170 8.25 4.16 -9.07
C CYS A 170 8.19 5.07 -10.31
N LEU A 171 6.99 5.46 -10.75
CA LEU A 171 6.83 6.42 -11.85
C LEU A 171 7.43 7.78 -11.48
N ALA A 172 7.17 8.30 -10.28
CA ALA A 172 7.77 9.55 -9.81
C ALA A 172 9.30 9.48 -9.76
N ALA A 173 9.87 8.35 -9.32
CA ALA A 173 11.30 8.12 -9.34
C ALA A 173 11.87 8.19 -10.76
N PHE A 174 11.23 7.50 -11.71
CA PHE A 174 11.61 7.55 -13.11
C PHE A 174 11.52 8.97 -13.71
N LEU A 175 10.44 9.70 -13.44
CA LEU A 175 10.27 11.07 -13.92
C LEU A 175 11.33 12.03 -13.34
N CYS A 176 11.74 11.84 -12.09
CA CYS A 176 12.87 12.58 -11.52
C CYS A 176 14.17 12.25 -12.26
N LEU A 177 14.41 10.99 -12.62
CA LEU A 177 15.60 10.57 -13.38
C LEU A 177 15.58 11.00 -14.86
N TRP A 178 14.43 11.40 -15.39
CA TRP A 178 14.27 11.82 -16.78
C TRP A 178 15.23 12.97 -17.15
N GLN A 179 15.52 13.85 -16.20
CA GLN A 179 16.45 14.96 -16.36
C GLN A 179 17.59 14.90 -15.33
N PRO A 180 18.82 15.29 -15.71
CA PRO A 180 19.93 15.28 -14.77
C PRO A 180 19.73 16.39 -13.74
N GLY A 181 19.96 16.09 -12.48
CA GLY A 181 19.96 17.11 -11.45
C GLY A 181 20.23 16.51 -10.07
N ARG A 182 21.17 17.10 -9.32
CA ARG A 182 21.56 16.57 -8.00
C ARG A 182 20.37 16.37 -7.05
N ARG A 183 19.42 17.32 -7.04
CA ARG A 183 18.19 17.23 -6.24
C ARG A 183 17.24 16.15 -6.76
N LEU A 184 17.17 15.99 -8.08
CA LEU A 184 16.33 15.00 -8.74
C LEU A 184 16.87 13.58 -8.54
N ASP A 185 18.19 13.38 -8.55
CA ASP A 185 18.82 12.09 -8.24
C ASP A 185 18.42 11.64 -6.82
N VAL A 186 18.49 12.54 -5.83
CA VAL A 186 18.09 12.27 -4.44
C VAL A 186 16.58 12.05 -4.33
N ALA A 187 15.76 12.88 -4.98
CA ALA A 187 14.31 12.73 -4.97
C ALA A 187 13.87 11.40 -5.61
N ALA A 188 14.52 11.00 -6.71
CA ALA A 188 14.30 9.71 -7.34
C ALA A 188 14.61 8.55 -6.39
N GLY A 189 15.75 8.66 -5.68
CA GLY A 189 16.13 7.74 -4.62
C GLY A 189 15.10 7.62 -3.51
N ALA A 190 14.59 8.76 -3.04
CA ALA A 190 13.57 8.81 -1.99
C ALA A 190 12.25 8.16 -2.44
N CYS A 191 11.77 8.49 -3.65
CA CYS A 191 10.58 7.85 -4.22
C CYS A 191 10.78 6.34 -4.41
N ALA A 192 11.94 5.91 -4.92
CA ALA A 192 12.29 4.50 -5.09
C ALA A 192 12.35 3.74 -3.75
N GLY A 193 12.99 4.32 -2.73
CA GLY A 193 13.04 3.75 -1.39
C GLY A 193 11.66 3.64 -0.75
N LEU A 194 10.83 4.70 -0.87
CA LEU A 194 9.44 4.66 -0.40
C LEU A 194 8.61 3.61 -1.13
N ALA A 195 8.85 3.39 -2.43
CA ALA A 195 8.17 2.34 -3.18
C ALA A 195 8.45 0.94 -2.59
N VAL A 196 9.70 0.67 -2.20
CA VAL A 196 10.10 -0.60 -1.55
C VAL A 196 9.49 -0.74 -0.16
N LEU A 197 9.46 0.36 0.62
CA LEU A 197 8.85 0.39 1.95
C LEU A 197 7.34 0.09 1.90
N VAL A 198 6.68 0.52 0.82
CA VAL A 198 5.26 0.32 0.56
C VAL A 198 4.96 -1.06 -0.04
N GLU A 199 5.83 -1.56 -0.91
CA GLU A 199 5.78 -2.90 -1.48
C GLU A 199 7.17 -3.45 -1.76
N TYR A 200 7.48 -4.62 -1.18
CA TYR A 200 8.81 -5.25 -1.29
C TYR A 200 9.20 -5.54 -2.74
N GLN A 201 8.23 -5.89 -3.59
CA GLN A 201 8.42 -6.19 -5.02
C GLN A 201 8.93 -4.97 -5.80
N GLY A 202 8.75 -3.75 -5.28
CA GLY A 202 9.28 -2.52 -5.86
C GLY A 202 10.79 -2.54 -6.05
N VAL A 203 11.53 -3.38 -5.30
CA VAL A 203 12.99 -3.51 -5.40
C VAL A 203 13.47 -3.85 -6.81
N VAL A 204 12.67 -4.61 -7.57
CA VAL A 204 12.99 -4.95 -8.97
C VAL A 204 12.99 -3.70 -9.84
N ILE A 205 12.00 -2.82 -9.67
CA ILE A 205 11.94 -1.56 -10.40
C ILE A 205 13.07 -0.62 -9.96
N VAL A 206 13.40 -0.56 -8.67
CA VAL A 206 14.54 0.22 -8.18
C VAL A 206 15.86 -0.22 -8.83
N ALA A 207 16.08 -1.54 -8.97
CA ALA A 207 17.26 -2.07 -9.66
C ALA A 207 17.28 -1.64 -11.13
N ILE A 208 16.14 -1.71 -11.84
CA ILE A 208 16.02 -1.24 -13.22
C ILE A 208 16.32 0.26 -13.32
N LEU A 209 15.79 1.08 -12.41
CA LEU A 209 16.03 2.53 -12.39
C LEU A 209 17.50 2.87 -12.09
N LEU A 210 18.16 2.12 -11.21
CA LEU A 210 19.59 2.28 -10.94
C LEU A 210 20.42 1.92 -12.18
N CYS A 211 20.10 0.81 -12.86
CA CYS A 211 20.74 0.44 -14.13
C CYS A 211 20.52 1.51 -15.21
N TYR A 212 19.29 2.02 -15.34
CA TYR A 212 18.97 3.12 -16.24
C TYR A 212 19.80 4.37 -15.93
N LEU A 213 19.89 4.76 -14.66
CA LEU A 213 20.69 5.90 -14.20
C LEU A 213 22.18 5.72 -14.55
N LEU A 214 22.75 4.55 -14.26
CA LEU A 214 24.15 4.24 -14.55
C LEU A 214 24.43 4.23 -16.06
N ALA A 215 23.52 3.64 -16.85
CA ALA A 215 23.65 3.57 -18.30
C ALA A 215 23.55 4.95 -18.97
N THR A 216 22.67 5.82 -18.48
CA THR A 216 22.41 7.15 -19.08
C THR A 216 23.34 8.24 -18.58
N ARG A 217 23.70 8.23 -17.28
CA ARG A 217 24.52 9.29 -16.67
C ARG A 217 26.00 8.93 -16.59
N ARG A 218 26.35 7.64 -16.56
CA ARG A 218 27.71 7.12 -16.35
C ARG A 218 28.45 7.83 -15.19
N SER A 219 27.73 8.13 -14.12
CA SER A 219 28.21 8.92 -13.00
C SER A 219 27.96 8.20 -11.68
N ALA A 220 29.04 7.76 -11.02
CA ALA A 220 28.98 7.18 -9.68
C ALA A 220 28.38 8.17 -8.67
N ALA A 221 28.66 9.46 -8.81
CA ALA A 221 28.11 10.48 -7.91
C ALA A 221 26.58 10.62 -8.02
N ALA A 222 26.00 10.45 -9.22
CA ALA A 222 24.54 10.43 -9.39
C ALA A 222 23.93 9.17 -8.75
N ALA A 223 24.56 8.01 -8.96
CA ALA A 223 24.14 6.76 -8.32
C ALA A 223 24.20 6.84 -6.79
N LEU A 224 25.27 7.40 -6.23
CA LEU A 224 25.39 7.62 -4.78
C LEU A 224 24.30 8.54 -4.23
N ARG A 225 23.91 9.59 -4.96
CA ARG A 225 22.78 10.45 -4.56
C ARG A 225 21.44 9.74 -4.60
N PHE A 226 21.21 8.92 -5.62
CA PHE A 226 20.04 8.06 -5.72
C PHE A 226 19.99 7.08 -4.54
N VAL A 227 21.08 6.38 -4.25
CA VAL A 227 21.16 5.48 -3.09
C VAL A 227 20.93 6.25 -1.80
N ALA A 228 21.58 7.40 -1.61
CA ALA A 228 21.42 8.26 -0.43
C ALA A 228 19.96 8.71 -0.22
N GLY A 229 19.23 9.02 -1.30
CA GLY A 229 17.82 9.37 -1.23
C GLY A 229 16.95 8.24 -0.70
N GLY A 230 17.29 6.98 -1.00
CA GLY A 230 16.55 5.80 -0.55
C GLY A 230 16.86 5.37 0.89
N VAL A 231 17.97 5.83 1.47
CA VAL A 231 18.42 5.42 2.82
C VAL A 231 17.36 5.62 3.90
N PRO A 232 16.64 6.76 4.01
CA PRO A 232 15.63 6.93 5.06
C PRO A 232 14.52 5.86 5.03
N ALA A 233 14.06 5.46 3.84
CA ALA A 233 13.05 4.42 3.70
C ALA A 233 13.61 3.03 4.06
N ALA A 234 14.86 2.75 3.67
CA ALA A 234 15.55 1.52 4.06
C ALA A 234 15.77 1.44 5.58
N LEU A 235 16.12 2.54 6.24
CA LEU A 235 16.23 2.62 7.69
C LEU A 235 14.89 2.41 8.39
N ALA A 236 13.81 3.01 7.88
CA ALA A 236 12.47 2.81 8.40
C ALA A 236 12.02 1.33 8.29
N LEU A 237 12.35 0.69 7.16
CA LEU A 237 12.08 -0.74 6.97
C LEU A 237 12.91 -1.60 7.93
N GLY A 238 14.22 -1.35 8.03
CA GLY A 238 15.09 -2.08 8.96
C GLY A 238 14.70 -1.90 10.43
N ALA A 239 14.24 -0.71 10.82
CA ALA A 239 13.72 -0.44 12.16
C ALA A 239 12.42 -1.21 12.43
N TYR A 240 11.52 -1.30 11.45
CA TYR A 240 10.33 -2.12 11.53
C TYR A 240 10.68 -3.61 11.70
N ASP A 241 11.55 -4.14 10.85
CA ASP A 241 11.98 -5.54 10.90
C ASP A 241 12.67 -5.86 12.23
N TRP A 242 13.49 -4.93 12.73
CA TRP A 242 14.10 -5.06 14.05
C TRP A 242 13.06 -5.12 15.17
N ALA A 243 12.06 -4.24 15.14
CA ALA A 243 10.99 -4.23 16.14
C ALA A 243 10.11 -5.50 16.08
N ALA A 244 9.89 -6.05 14.88
CA ALA A 244 9.05 -7.23 14.68
C ALA A 244 9.81 -8.55 14.96
N PHE A 245 11.07 -8.64 14.54
CA PHE A 245 11.81 -9.91 14.46
C PHE A 245 13.12 -9.93 15.24
N GLY A 246 13.55 -8.80 15.80
CA GLY A 246 14.84 -8.67 16.51
C GLY A 246 16.06 -8.72 15.58
N SER A 247 15.86 -8.48 14.29
CA SER A 247 16.92 -8.41 13.28
C SER A 247 16.49 -7.49 12.12
N PRO A 248 17.42 -6.82 11.42
CA PRO A 248 17.06 -5.80 10.41
C PRO A 248 16.63 -6.40 9.07
N ALA A 249 16.63 -7.73 8.95
CA ALA A 249 16.11 -8.46 7.82
C ALA A 249 15.20 -9.58 8.35
N PRO A 250 14.05 -9.83 7.73
CA PRO A 250 13.13 -10.86 8.21
C PRO A 250 13.82 -12.24 8.17
N PRO A 251 13.60 -13.08 9.18
CA PRO A 251 14.16 -14.43 9.23
C PRO A 251 13.75 -15.24 7.99
N SER A 252 14.64 -16.10 7.51
CA SER A 252 14.34 -17.02 6.40
C SER A 252 13.08 -17.82 6.73
N ARG A 253 12.22 -18.08 5.73
CA ARG A 253 10.96 -18.86 5.90
C ARG A 253 11.15 -20.20 6.61
N SER A 254 12.36 -20.75 6.60
CA SER A 254 12.73 -21.99 7.29
C SER A 254 12.85 -21.88 8.81
N SER A 255 12.90 -20.67 9.39
CA SER A 255 13.40 -20.47 10.76
C SER A 255 12.39 -19.97 11.79
N SER A 256 11.09 -19.83 11.49
CA SER A 256 9.94 -19.80 12.46
C SER A 256 8.65 -19.17 11.89
N THR A 257 8.68 -18.56 10.71
CA THR A 257 7.53 -17.83 10.15
C THR A 257 6.57 -18.77 9.41
N ARG A 258 5.45 -19.12 10.05
CA ARG A 258 4.30 -19.73 9.36
C ARG A 258 3.37 -18.62 8.88
N THR A 259 3.20 -18.48 7.57
CA THR A 259 2.05 -17.78 7.00
C THR A 259 0.84 -18.68 7.19
N CYS A 260 -0.09 -18.29 8.05
CA CYS A 260 -1.35 -19.02 8.23
C CYS A 260 -2.27 -18.72 7.04
N SER A 261 -2.05 -19.40 5.91
CA SER A 261 -3.07 -19.51 4.88
C SER A 261 -4.27 -20.25 5.51
N GLY A 262 -5.42 -19.58 5.57
CA GLY A 262 -6.61 -20.10 6.23
C GLY A 262 -7.14 -21.36 5.53
N SER A 263 -6.80 -22.53 6.05
CA SER A 263 -7.54 -23.78 5.83
C SER A 263 -7.70 -24.54 7.14
N ALA A 264 -8.55 -24.00 8.02
CA ALA A 264 -9.12 -24.78 9.12
C ALA A 264 -10.54 -24.28 9.42
N PHE A 265 -11.43 -24.41 8.44
CA PHE A 265 -12.84 -24.60 8.76
C PHE A 265 -12.94 -25.99 9.40
N ARG A 266 -12.73 -26.05 10.72
CA ARG A 266 -13.08 -27.21 11.52
C ARG A 266 -14.60 -27.36 11.39
N THR A 267 -15.02 -28.27 10.52
CA THR A 267 -16.38 -28.81 10.51
C THR A 267 -16.63 -29.37 11.91
N GLY A 268 -17.36 -28.61 12.71
CA GLY A 268 -17.87 -29.05 13.99
C GLY A 268 -18.81 -30.22 13.75
N THR A 269 -18.31 -31.41 14.04
CA THR A 269 -19.10 -32.62 14.24
C THR A 269 -20.15 -32.35 15.31
N ARG A 270 -21.41 -32.16 14.91
CA ARG A 270 -22.56 -32.27 15.81
C ARG A 270 -23.23 -33.62 15.55
N SER A 271 -22.94 -34.52 16.47
CA SER A 271 -23.56 -35.81 16.76
C SER A 271 -25.02 -35.98 16.34
N GLY A 272 -25.29 -37.04 15.59
CA GLY A 272 -26.27 -38.08 15.91
C GLY A 272 -27.71 -37.65 16.19
N ARG A 273 -28.57 -37.79 15.17
CA ARG A 273 -29.95 -38.27 15.37
C ARG A 273 -30.32 -39.21 14.22
N SER A 274 -30.29 -40.50 14.52
CA SER A 274 -30.92 -41.56 13.74
C SER A 274 -32.43 -41.30 13.64
N ARG A 275 -32.97 -41.19 12.42
CA ARG A 275 -34.39 -41.46 12.19
C ARG A 275 -34.51 -42.76 11.42
N SER A 276 -34.96 -43.78 12.14
CA SER A 276 -35.35 -45.07 11.59
C SER A 276 -36.59 -44.90 10.72
N ILE A 277 -36.50 -45.43 9.51
CA ILE A 277 -37.64 -45.74 8.65
C ILE A 277 -38.36 -46.95 9.29
N ARG A 278 -39.65 -46.81 9.60
CA ARG A 278 -40.58 -47.93 9.74
C ARG A 278 -41.84 -47.60 8.95
N SER A 279 -42.09 -48.45 7.96
CA SER A 279 -43.37 -48.70 7.32
C SER A 279 -44.35 -49.36 8.29
N ALA A 280 -45.64 -49.04 8.19
CA ALA A 280 -46.75 -49.97 8.38
C ALA A 280 -48.06 -49.29 7.96
N GLY A 281 -48.89 -49.99 7.19
CA GLY A 281 -50.30 -49.67 6.95
C GLY A 281 -50.59 -49.12 5.57
#